data_AF-A0AA38WX26-F1
#
_entry.id   AF-A0AA38WX26-F1
#
_cell.length_a   1.000
_cell.length_b   1.000
_cell.length_c   1.000
_cell.angle_alpha   90.00
_cell.angle_beta   90.00
_cell.angle_gamma   90.00
#
_symmetry.space_group_name_H-M   'P 1'
#
loop_
_entity.id
_entity.type
_entity.pdbx_description
1 polymer ?
#
loop_
_entity_poly.entity_id
_entity_poly.type
_entity_poly.pdbx_seq_one_letter_code
_entity_poly.pdbx_strand_id
1 'polypeptide(L)'
;MSFKADGPKVRPERVKPAPTPADALPRPPTWSNSRRSSSSSVASFHSAQSGRFSPASETRMLSASHDLKSQANTLFTRQDYSSAIGTYDRALAELPRYLDYEMAVLQSNIAACHLKLEQWKDAVESCDRGLNGLEREMPTKKKTKKEKGTKGGKKGTKQNSAKENGRLNSDTESEDETPSSPPVAADTGNDAVVELPSDDEDGAKALAALNISDERKADITRIRVKLLLRRARARSSMPPSSAFSDPLTKPSLSTKDLAGTGSTWSTLSAALEDYTLLHSTPSYWSCLPTSDRKTVSQALVSLPPKIETAKQREVSEMMGKLKDLGNTVLKPFGLSTDMFKVQQGEGGGYSLSFDQGKKG
;
A
#
# COMPACT_ATOMS: atom_id res chain seq x y z
N MET A 1 84.06 3.25 34.19
CA MET A 1 85.30 4.05 34.12
C MET A 1 85.44 4.59 32.71
N SER A 2 85.74 5.87 32.59
CA SER A 2 85.83 6.66 31.36
C SER A 2 87.30 7.00 31.05
N PHE A 3 87.55 7.52 29.83
CA PHE A 3 88.71 8.26 29.31
C PHE A 3 89.86 7.40 28.74
N LYS A 4 90.52 7.67 27.60
CA LYS A 4 90.64 8.80 26.63
C LYS A 4 91.23 8.18 25.32
N ALA A 5 90.69 8.45 24.12
CA ALA A 5 91.00 9.54 23.18
C ALA A 5 92.40 9.47 22.52
N ASP A 6 92.46 9.42 21.18
CA ASP A 6 93.23 10.36 20.35
C ASP A 6 92.90 10.23 18.85
N GLY A 7 92.86 11.36 18.14
CA GLY A 7 92.66 11.46 16.69
C GLY A 7 93.87 12.13 16.01
N PRO A 8 93.83 12.39 14.68
CA PRO A 8 94.04 13.78 14.22
C PRO A 8 93.13 14.15 13.02
N LYS A 9 92.37 15.26 13.07
CA LYS A 9 92.75 16.64 12.67
C LYS A 9 93.07 16.78 11.18
N VAL A 10 92.12 17.30 10.38
CA VAL A 10 92.11 18.69 9.87
C VAL A 10 90.87 18.98 9.03
N ARG A 11 90.27 20.16 9.25
CA ARG A 11 89.39 20.87 8.32
C ARG A 11 89.83 22.34 8.33
N PRO A 12 90.11 22.94 7.17
CA PRO A 12 89.45 24.21 6.81
C PRO A 12 89.11 24.22 5.30
N GLU A 13 88.27 25.08 4.73
CA GLU A 13 87.60 26.27 5.23
C GLU A 13 86.24 26.45 4.52
N ARG A 14 85.52 27.46 5.01
CA ARG A 14 84.18 27.91 4.68
C ARG A 14 84.20 28.80 3.43
N VAL A 15 83.23 28.61 2.53
CA VAL A 15 82.68 29.72 1.72
C VAL A 15 81.20 29.89 2.09
N LYS A 16 80.82 31.10 2.49
CA LYS A 16 79.45 31.62 2.70
C LYS A 16 79.27 32.81 1.71
N PRO A 17 78.08 33.39 1.51
CA PRO A 17 76.75 32.83 1.19
C PRO A 17 76.04 33.65 0.06
N ALA A 18 74.89 33.22 -0.45
CA ALA A 18 73.80 34.09 -0.98
C ALA A 18 72.59 33.23 -1.43
N PRO A 19 71.37 33.80 -1.57
CA PRO A 19 70.51 34.33 -0.53
C PRO A 19 69.22 33.48 -0.41
N THR A 20 68.60 33.44 0.78
CA THR A 20 67.20 33.02 0.93
C THR A 20 66.27 34.10 0.36
N PRO A 21 65.12 33.70 -0.23
CA PRO A 21 63.90 34.12 0.43
C PRO A 21 62.81 33.04 0.48
N ALA A 22 62.20 32.97 1.67
CA ALA A 22 60.78 32.80 1.92
C ALA A 22 60.03 31.59 1.32
N ASP A 23 59.73 30.66 2.22
CA ASP A 23 58.36 30.20 2.53
C ASP A 23 57.40 30.07 1.32
N ALA A 24 57.32 28.85 0.77
CA ALA A 24 56.32 28.48 -0.23
C ALA A 24 55.47 27.31 0.30
N LEU A 25 54.28 27.65 0.81
CA LEU A 25 53.18 26.73 1.06
C LEU A 25 52.79 25.99 -0.25
N PRO A 26 52.36 24.71 -0.19
CA PRO A 26 51.99 23.95 -1.37
C PRO A 26 50.68 24.47 -1.99
N ARG A 27 50.69 24.73 -3.30
CA ARG A 27 49.52 25.15 -4.08
C ARG A 27 48.61 23.95 -4.42
N PRO A 28 47.27 24.14 -4.48
CA PRO A 28 46.34 23.09 -4.89
C PRO A 28 46.40 22.83 -6.41
N PRO A 29 45.96 21.65 -6.88
CA PRO A 29 46.20 21.18 -8.23
C PRO A 29 45.42 21.99 -9.28
N THR A 30 46.11 22.32 -10.37
CA THR A 30 45.54 22.99 -11.54
C THR A 30 44.74 22.01 -12.38
N TRP A 31 43.43 22.21 -12.51
CA TRP A 31 42.61 21.45 -13.45
C TRP A 31 42.91 21.92 -14.89
N SER A 32 43.68 21.11 -15.63
CA SER A 32 43.87 21.27 -17.07
C SER A 32 42.56 20.99 -17.79
N ASN A 33 41.97 22.02 -18.39
CA ASN A 33 40.71 21.96 -19.10
C ASN A 33 40.90 21.32 -20.49
N SER A 34 41.04 19.99 -20.53
CA SER A 34 40.97 19.24 -21.78
C SER A 34 39.50 19.05 -22.15
N ARG A 35 39.04 19.81 -23.15
CA ARG A 35 37.70 19.66 -23.75
C ARG A 35 37.62 18.32 -24.48
N ARG A 36 37.37 17.25 -23.73
CA ARG A 36 36.85 15.99 -24.27
C ARG A 36 35.33 16.10 -24.25
N SER A 37 34.73 16.31 -25.43
CA SER A 37 33.28 16.30 -25.63
C SER A 37 32.71 14.98 -25.10
N SER A 38 32.15 15.05 -23.89
CA SER A 38 31.52 13.93 -23.19
C SER A 38 30.08 14.36 -22.97
N SER A 39 29.14 13.91 -23.82
CA SER A 39 27.71 14.26 -23.67
C SER A 39 27.04 13.55 -22.49
N SER A 40 27.80 12.85 -21.63
CA SER A 40 27.31 12.11 -20.46
C SER A 40 27.12 12.98 -19.20
N SER A 41 27.56 14.24 -19.23
CA SER A 41 27.53 15.13 -18.05
C SER A 41 26.14 15.71 -17.75
N VAL A 42 25.29 15.92 -18.77
CA VAL A 42 23.92 16.46 -18.57
C VAL A 42 22.96 15.43 -17.97
N ALA A 43 23.11 14.14 -18.32
CA ALA A 43 22.31 13.06 -17.73
C ALA A 43 22.68 12.81 -16.26
N SER A 44 23.97 12.96 -15.91
CA SER A 44 24.47 12.77 -14.55
C SER A 44 24.01 13.87 -13.59
N PHE A 45 23.85 15.11 -14.09
CA PHE A 45 23.41 16.24 -13.28
C PHE A 45 21.91 16.18 -12.93
N HIS A 46 21.02 15.80 -13.87
CA HIS A 46 19.58 15.62 -13.59
C HIS A 46 19.28 14.42 -12.68
N SER A 47 20.11 13.36 -12.73
CA SER A 47 19.98 12.20 -11.83
C SER A 47 20.23 12.57 -10.36
N ALA A 48 21.27 13.38 -10.10
CA ALA A 48 21.63 13.82 -8.76
C ALA A 48 20.55 14.69 -8.10
N GLN A 49 19.75 15.41 -8.89
CA GLN A 49 18.72 16.32 -8.39
C GLN A 49 17.35 15.64 -8.16
N SER A 50 17.12 14.48 -8.77
CA SER A 50 15.87 13.70 -8.62
C SER A 50 15.98 12.50 -7.68
N GLY A 51 17.18 12.19 -7.19
CA GLY A 51 17.43 10.98 -6.40
C GLY A 51 17.22 9.67 -7.18
N ARG A 52 17.15 9.75 -8.52
CA ARG A 52 16.98 8.60 -9.42
C ARG A 52 18.32 8.18 -10.00
N PHE A 53 18.46 6.89 -10.29
CA PHE A 53 19.65 6.37 -10.96
C PHE A 53 19.68 6.80 -12.42
N SER A 54 20.89 6.84 -13.01
CA SER A 54 21.01 7.06 -14.44
C SER A 54 20.35 5.89 -15.19
N PRO A 55 19.76 6.10 -16.39
CA PRO A 55 19.07 5.04 -17.12
C PRO A 55 19.93 3.77 -17.30
N ALA A 56 21.23 3.94 -17.60
CA ALA A 56 22.16 2.81 -17.73
C ALA A 56 22.38 2.03 -16.41
N SER A 57 22.45 2.74 -15.28
CA SER A 57 22.58 2.08 -13.96
C SER A 57 21.29 1.36 -13.59
N GLU A 58 20.14 1.97 -13.88
CA GLU A 58 18.83 1.38 -13.65
C GLU A 58 18.63 0.10 -14.46
N THR A 59 18.99 0.10 -15.75
CA THR A 59 18.94 -1.11 -16.58
C THR A 59 19.81 -2.22 -16.00
N ARG A 60 21.01 -1.90 -15.50
CA ARG A 60 21.89 -2.89 -14.86
C ARG A 60 21.28 -3.47 -13.58
N MET A 61 20.69 -2.63 -12.73
CA MET A 61 20.03 -3.06 -11.49
C MET A 61 18.79 -3.92 -11.78
N LEU A 62 17.99 -3.52 -12.77
CA LEU A 62 16.84 -4.30 -13.26
C LEU A 62 17.27 -5.67 -13.80
N SER A 63 18.33 -5.72 -14.60
CA SER A 63 18.88 -6.97 -15.12
C SER A 63 19.34 -7.90 -13.98
N ALA A 64 20.09 -7.36 -13.00
CA ALA A 64 20.53 -8.14 -11.85
C ALA A 64 19.35 -8.69 -11.02
N SER A 65 18.31 -7.87 -10.82
CA SER A 65 17.06 -8.31 -10.17
C SER A 65 16.35 -9.40 -10.97
N HIS A 66 16.31 -9.30 -12.30
CA HIS A 66 15.74 -10.32 -13.18
C HIS A 66 16.49 -11.64 -13.14
N ASP A 67 17.82 -11.62 -13.06
CA ASP A 67 18.64 -12.83 -12.92
C ASP A 67 18.35 -13.55 -11.59
N LEU A 68 18.23 -12.79 -10.50
CA LEU A 68 17.82 -13.34 -9.19
C LEU A 68 16.38 -13.87 -9.22
N LYS A 69 15.46 -13.15 -9.87
CA LYS A 69 14.07 -13.62 -10.09
C LYS A 69 14.04 -14.96 -10.83
N SER A 70 14.88 -15.12 -11.87
CA SER A 70 14.99 -16.37 -12.61
C SER A 70 15.49 -17.52 -11.73
N GLN A 71 16.53 -17.29 -10.93
CA GLN A 71 17.03 -18.25 -9.94
C GLN A 71 15.95 -18.65 -8.92
N ALA A 72 15.21 -17.66 -8.40
CA ALA A 72 14.11 -17.90 -7.46
C ALA A 72 12.95 -18.69 -8.11
N ASN A 73 12.64 -18.46 -9.39
CA ASN A 73 11.66 -19.27 -10.13
C ASN A 73 12.12 -20.73 -10.23
N THR A 74 13.41 -20.99 -10.44
CA THR A 74 13.94 -22.37 -10.43
C THR A 74 13.76 -23.04 -9.07
N LEU A 75 14.04 -22.32 -7.98
CA LEU A 75 13.81 -22.81 -6.61
C LEU A 75 12.32 -23.06 -6.33
N PHE A 76 11.45 -22.17 -6.82
CA PHE A 76 9.99 -22.33 -6.71
C PHE A 76 9.49 -23.59 -7.41
N THR A 77 9.98 -23.89 -8.61
CA THR A 77 9.64 -25.12 -9.34
C THR A 77 10.14 -26.37 -8.62
N ARG A 78 11.28 -26.26 -7.92
CA ARG A 78 11.81 -27.33 -7.04
C ARG A 78 11.06 -27.46 -5.71
N GLN A 79 10.02 -26.65 -5.48
CA GLN A 79 9.22 -26.58 -4.26
C GLN A 79 10.02 -26.14 -3.02
N ASP A 80 11.22 -25.59 -3.19
CA ASP A 80 11.96 -24.96 -2.09
C ASP A 80 11.53 -23.50 -1.97
N TYR A 81 10.37 -23.30 -1.33
CA TYR A 81 9.76 -22.00 -1.17
C TYR A 81 10.56 -21.09 -0.23
N SER A 82 11.19 -21.66 0.80
CA SER A 82 11.97 -20.89 1.78
C SER A 82 13.19 -20.22 1.16
N SER A 83 13.99 -20.97 0.40
CA SER A 83 15.14 -20.43 -0.32
C SER A 83 14.72 -19.51 -1.48
N ALA A 84 13.57 -19.80 -2.11
CA ALA A 84 13.00 -18.94 -3.14
C ALA A 84 12.65 -17.56 -2.58
N ILE A 85 11.99 -17.48 -1.41
CA ILE A 85 11.68 -16.22 -0.72
C ILE A 85 12.95 -15.41 -0.48
N GLY A 86 13.98 -16.01 0.13
CA GLY A 86 15.24 -15.31 0.38
C GLY A 86 15.93 -14.82 -0.90
N THR A 87 15.76 -15.52 -2.03
CA THR A 87 16.29 -15.08 -3.32
C THR A 87 15.46 -13.96 -3.96
N TYR A 88 14.14 -13.98 -3.80
CA TYR A 88 13.29 -12.86 -4.20
C TYR A 88 13.54 -11.60 -3.35
N ASP A 89 13.80 -11.74 -2.06
CA ASP A 89 14.16 -10.62 -1.19
C ASP A 89 15.50 -9.98 -1.61
N ARG A 90 16.48 -10.80 -2.00
CA ARG A 90 17.71 -10.29 -2.64
C ARG A 90 17.39 -9.55 -3.94
N ALA A 91 16.49 -10.08 -4.78
CA ALA A 91 16.07 -9.41 -6.01
C ALA A 91 15.39 -8.04 -5.74
N LEU A 92 14.63 -7.93 -4.65
CA LEU A 92 14.00 -6.67 -4.22
C LEU A 92 15.02 -5.65 -3.72
N ALA A 93 16.08 -6.09 -3.05
CA ALA A 93 17.14 -5.21 -2.55
C ALA A 93 17.94 -4.54 -3.68
N GLU A 94 18.04 -5.19 -4.84
CA GLU A 94 18.66 -4.63 -6.05
C GLU A 94 17.80 -3.55 -6.73
N LEU A 95 16.49 -3.50 -6.46
CA LEU A 95 15.59 -2.56 -7.14
C LEU A 95 15.52 -1.19 -6.45
N PRO A 96 15.58 -0.08 -7.22
CA PRO A 96 15.22 1.23 -6.71
C PRO A 96 13.74 1.27 -6.26
N ARG A 97 13.47 1.95 -5.13
CA ARG A 97 12.13 2.02 -4.50
C ARG A 97 11.01 2.62 -5.36
N TYR A 98 11.35 3.26 -6.47
CA TYR A 98 10.40 3.90 -7.38
C TYR A 98 9.95 2.98 -8.53
N LEU A 99 10.50 1.77 -8.65
CA LEU A 99 10.11 0.77 -9.66
C LEU A 99 8.99 -0.12 -9.13
N ASP A 100 7.83 0.50 -8.93
CA ASP A 100 6.70 -0.06 -8.20
C ASP A 100 6.12 -1.33 -8.84
N TYR A 101 6.05 -1.42 -10.17
CA TYR A 101 5.61 -2.63 -10.88
C TYR A 101 6.55 -3.81 -10.69
N GLU A 102 7.86 -3.60 -10.86
CA GLU A 102 8.84 -4.69 -10.75
C GLU A 102 8.88 -5.22 -9.32
N MET A 103 8.81 -4.31 -8.34
CA MET A 103 8.61 -4.66 -6.95
C MET A 103 7.31 -5.44 -6.73
N ALA A 104 6.19 -5.01 -7.34
CA ALA A 104 4.91 -5.70 -7.22
C ALA A 104 4.94 -7.11 -7.83
N VAL A 105 5.63 -7.33 -8.94
CA VAL A 105 5.85 -8.64 -9.54
C VAL A 105 6.56 -9.57 -8.55
N LEU A 106 7.66 -9.12 -7.95
CA LEU A 106 8.42 -9.89 -6.97
C LEU A 106 7.60 -10.16 -5.70
N GLN A 107 6.92 -9.15 -5.16
CA GLN A 107 6.02 -9.30 -4.00
C GLN A 107 4.90 -10.30 -4.28
N SER A 108 4.36 -10.32 -5.50
CA SER A 108 3.36 -11.30 -5.91
C SER A 108 3.93 -12.72 -5.84
N ASN A 109 5.15 -12.95 -6.31
CA ASN A 109 5.79 -14.26 -6.28
C ASN A 109 6.16 -14.70 -4.86
N ILE A 110 6.63 -13.78 -4.02
CA ILE A 110 6.85 -14.04 -2.57
C ILE A 110 5.55 -14.46 -1.91
N ALA A 111 4.44 -13.75 -2.15
CA ALA A 111 3.13 -14.12 -1.63
C ALA A 111 2.69 -15.52 -2.09
N ALA A 112 3.02 -15.92 -3.32
CA ALA A 112 2.76 -17.28 -3.79
C ALA A 112 3.55 -18.34 -3.01
N CYS A 113 4.80 -18.03 -2.62
CA CYS A 113 5.61 -18.89 -1.76
C CYS A 113 5.01 -19.00 -0.35
N HIS A 114 4.64 -17.88 0.26
CA HIS A 114 4.01 -17.84 1.58
C HIS A 114 2.67 -18.62 1.60
N LEU A 115 1.87 -18.54 0.54
CA LEU A 115 0.66 -19.35 0.41
C LEU A 115 0.93 -20.86 0.38
N LYS A 116 2.05 -21.29 -0.21
CA LYS A 116 2.45 -22.70 -0.24
C LYS A 116 3.01 -23.18 1.10
N LEU A 117 3.57 -22.27 1.90
CA LEU A 117 4.04 -22.53 3.26
C LEU A 117 2.96 -22.31 4.33
N GLU A 118 1.72 -21.99 3.92
CA GLU A 118 0.61 -21.64 4.83
C GLU A 118 0.91 -20.47 5.78
N GLN A 119 1.85 -19.60 5.39
CA GLN A 119 2.21 -18.37 6.11
C GLN A 119 1.25 -17.25 5.70
N TRP A 120 0.00 -17.34 6.17
CA TRP A 120 -1.09 -16.47 5.72
C TRP A 120 -0.83 -14.99 5.97
N LYS A 121 -0.23 -14.64 7.12
CA LYS A 121 0.05 -13.25 7.51
C LYS A 121 1.08 -12.61 6.57
N ASP A 122 2.20 -13.28 6.37
CA ASP A 122 3.28 -12.81 5.49
C ASP A 122 2.80 -12.75 4.03
N ALA A 123 1.93 -13.67 3.60
CA ALA A 123 1.30 -13.62 2.29
C ALA A 123 0.45 -12.35 2.10
N VAL A 124 -0.36 -11.98 3.10
CA VAL A 124 -1.18 -10.75 3.07
C VAL A 124 -0.29 -9.51 3.02
N GLU A 125 0.75 -9.45 3.86
CA GLU A 125 1.65 -8.30 3.89
C GLU A 125 2.39 -8.11 2.57
N SER A 126 2.93 -9.18 1.97
CA SER A 126 3.54 -9.12 0.63
C SER A 126 2.53 -8.63 -0.41
N CYS A 127 1.28 -9.12 -0.35
CA CYS A 127 0.24 -8.66 -1.28
C CYS A 127 -0.08 -7.18 -1.11
N ASP A 128 -0.18 -6.69 0.13
CA ASP A 128 -0.46 -5.28 0.43
C ASP A 128 0.68 -4.37 -0.05
N ARG A 129 1.94 -4.75 0.16
CA ARG A 129 3.11 -4.03 -0.37
C ARG A 129 3.05 -3.91 -1.89
N GLY A 130 2.75 -5.01 -2.59
CA GLY A 130 2.60 -5.02 -4.05
C GLY A 130 1.44 -4.16 -4.54
N LEU A 131 0.25 -4.29 -3.94
CA LEU A 131 -0.93 -3.52 -4.33
C LEU A 131 -0.75 -2.02 -4.09
N ASN A 132 -0.10 -1.64 -2.99
CA ASN A 132 0.22 -0.25 -2.69
C ASN A 132 1.20 0.36 -3.71
N GLY A 133 2.14 -0.43 -4.24
CA GLY A 133 3.00 -0.02 -5.35
C GLY A 133 2.20 0.21 -6.62
N LEU A 134 1.38 -0.75 -7.02
CA LEU A 134 0.55 -0.63 -8.23
C LEU A 134 -0.47 0.51 -8.15
N GLU A 135 -0.98 0.84 -6.97
CA GLU A 135 -1.87 2.00 -6.79
C GLU A 135 -1.15 3.34 -6.97
N ARG A 136 0.18 3.39 -6.76
CA ARG A 136 0.99 4.58 -7.09
C ARG A 136 1.22 4.70 -8.59
N GLU A 137 1.46 3.59 -9.30
CA GLU A 137 1.65 3.62 -10.76
C GLU A 137 0.34 3.83 -11.53
N MET A 138 -0.71 3.10 -11.16
CA MET A 138 -2.01 3.13 -11.82
C MET A 138 -3.12 3.24 -10.77
N PRO A 139 -3.46 4.46 -10.32
CA PRO A 139 -4.51 4.70 -9.34
C PRO A 139 -5.86 4.20 -9.86
N THR A 140 -6.58 3.45 -9.04
CA THR A 140 -7.91 2.90 -9.33
C THR A 140 -9.01 3.70 -8.66
N LYS A 141 -8.70 4.36 -7.54
CA LYS A 141 -9.64 5.23 -6.83
C LYS A 141 -9.45 6.68 -7.28
N LYS A 142 -10.50 7.30 -7.83
CA LYS A 142 -10.56 8.75 -8.05
C LYS A 142 -10.40 9.41 -6.67
N LYS A 143 -9.26 10.08 -6.42
CA LYS A 143 -9.06 10.84 -5.17
C LYS A 143 -10.16 11.89 -5.09
N THR A 144 -11.21 11.64 -4.30
CA THR A 144 -12.08 12.72 -3.84
C THR A 144 -11.19 13.61 -3.00
N LYS A 145 -10.87 14.81 -3.49
CA LYS A 145 -10.25 15.84 -2.68
C LYS A 145 -11.23 16.11 -1.54
N LYS A 146 -10.97 15.52 -0.37
CA LYS A 146 -11.53 16.03 0.89
C LYS A 146 -10.87 17.38 1.09
N GLU A 147 -11.53 18.44 0.64
CA GLU A 147 -11.16 19.79 1.02
C GLU A 147 -11.07 19.82 2.55
N LYS A 148 -9.87 20.08 3.06
CA LYS A 148 -9.69 20.43 4.47
C LYS A 148 -10.45 21.73 4.67
N GLY A 149 -11.69 21.63 5.15
CA GLY A 149 -12.45 22.77 5.64
C GLY A 149 -11.65 23.46 6.74
N THR A 150 -11.01 24.56 6.38
CA THR A 150 -10.39 25.49 7.32
C THR A 150 -11.51 26.08 8.18
N LYS A 151 -11.55 25.71 9.46
CA LYS A 151 -12.40 26.35 10.47
C LYS A 151 -11.93 27.81 10.62
N GLY A 152 -12.58 28.70 9.88
CA GLY A 152 -12.46 30.15 10.00
C GLY A 152 -13.58 30.72 10.86
N GLY A 153 -13.22 31.60 11.78
CA GLY A 153 -14.03 32.09 12.89
C GLY A 153 -15.32 32.84 12.52
N LYS A 154 -16.25 32.73 13.46
CA LYS A 154 -17.54 33.40 13.62
C LYS A 154 -17.38 34.91 13.91
N LYS A 155 -17.95 35.76 13.05
CA LYS A 155 -18.53 37.11 13.29
C LYS A 155 -19.51 37.32 12.12
N GLY A 156 -20.83 37.46 12.24
CA GLY A 156 -21.64 38.18 13.21
C GLY A 156 -22.02 39.53 12.60
N THR A 157 -23.19 39.65 11.95
CA THR A 157 -24.07 40.84 11.92
C THR A 157 -25.43 40.47 11.32
N LYS A 158 -26.49 40.88 12.02
CA LYS A 158 -27.93 40.77 11.71
C LYS A 158 -28.32 41.67 10.53
N GLN A 159 -29.38 41.30 9.80
CA GLN A 159 -30.57 42.15 9.67
C GLN A 159 -31.80 41.38 9.16
N ASN A 160 -32.92 41.62 9.86
CA ASN A 160 -34.29 41.21 9.55
C ASN A 160 -34.84 41.96 8.33
N SER A 161 -35.79 41.38 7.58
CA SER A 161 -37.21 41.80 7.64
C SER A 161 -38.11 41.14 6.57
N ALA A 162 -39.36 40.95 7.00
CA ALA A 162 -40.63 41.03 6.27
C ALA A 162 -41.08 39.94 5.27
N LYS A 163 -42.16 39.26 5.72
CA LYS A 163 -43.38 38.79 5.01
C LYS A 163 -43.65 39.43 3.64
N GLU A 164 -44.24 38.67 2.71
CA GLU A 164 -45.66 38.80 2.31
C GLU A 164 -46.11 37.68 1.33
N ASN A 165 -47.40 37.36 1.38
CA ASN A 165 -48.15 36.35 0.63
C ASN A 165 -48.54 36.81 -0.80
N GLY A 166 -48.94 35.86 -1.66
CA GLY A 166 -49.82 36.10 -2.82
C GLY A 166 -49.58 35.11 -3.97
N ARG A 167 -50.28 33.96 -4.03
CA ARG A 167 -51.54 33.69 -4.75
C ARG A 167 -51.54 33.95 -6.28
N LEU A 168 -51.72 32.84 -7.00
CA LEU A 168 -52.67 32.57 -8.11
C LEU A 168 -52.51 33.27 -9.49
N ASN A 169 -52.32 32.41 -10.51
CA ASN A 169 -53.06 32.26 -11.78
C ASN A 169 -52.75 33.14 -13.01
N SER A 170 -52.44 32.48 -14.13
CA SER A 170 -53.25 32.39 -15.37
C SER A 170 -52.37 31.78 -16.48
N ASP A 171 -52.64 30.57 -16.97
CA ASP A 171 -53.47 30.29 -18.15
C ASP A 171 -52.97 30.96 -19.44
N THR A 172 -52.40 30.16 -20.35
CA THR A 172 -52.74 30.16 -21.80
C THR A 172 -52.20 28.87 -22.41
N GLU A 173 -53.16 28.04 -22.82
CA GLU A 173 -53.00 26.81 -23.60
C GLU A 173 -52.80 27.10 -25.10
N SER A 174 -52.19 26.13 -25.80
CA SER A 174 -52.46 25.64 -27.17
C SER A 174 -51.21 24.85 -27.61
N GLU A 175 -51.21 23.51 -27.51
CA GLU A 175 -51.59 22.53 -28.56
C GLU A 175 -50.68 22.70 -29.80
N ASP A 176 -49.87 21.71 -30.24
CA ASP A 176 -50.32 20.42 -30.77
C ASP A 176 -49.09 19.52 -31.16
N GLU A 177 -49.31 18.21 -31.10
CA GLU A 177 -48.62 17.06 -31.75
C GLU A 177 -47.26 16.47 -31.28
N THR A 178 -47.32 15.14 -31.15
CA THR A 178 -46.34 14.14 -30.67
C THR A 178 -45.79 13.32 -31.86
N PRO A 179 -45.16 12.11 -31.73
CA PRO A 179 -44.27 11.50 -30.73
C PRO A 179 -42.96 10.92 -31.36
N SER A 180 -41.88 10.76 -30.60
CA SER A 180 -40.94 9.61 -30.75
C SER A 180 -39.82 9.62 -29.72
N SER A 181 -39.63 8.49 -29.05
CA SER A 181 -38.43 8.15 -28.27
C SER A 181 -37.18 8.17 -29.16
N PRO A 182 -35.94 8.39 -28.66
CA PRO A 182 -35.08 7.25 -28.26
C PRO A 182 -34.04 7.65 -27.16
N PRO A 183 -32.84 7.01 -27.01
CA PRO A 183 -32.62 5.96 -26.02
C PRO A 183 -31.38 6.17 -25.10
N VAL A 184 -31.20 5.27 -24.14
CA VAL A 184 -29.95 4.81 -23.48
C VAL A 184 -28.80 5.81 -23.27
N ALA A 185 -28.55 6.15 -22.01
CA ALA A 185 -27.31 6.79 -21.56
C ALA A 185 -26.13 5.81 -21.68
N ALA A 186 -25.30 6.03 -22.69
CA ALA A 186 -24.03 5.35 -22.87
C ALA A 186 -22.96 5.93 -21.93
N ASP A 187 -22.28 4.99 -21.28
CA ASP A 187 -20.93 5.03 -20.73
C ASP A 187 -20.04 6.16 -21.27
N THR A 188 -19.74 7.15 -20.44
CA THR A 188 -18.66 8.12 -20.71
C THR A 188 -17.35 7.53 -20.22
N GLY A 189 -16.91 6.48 -20.94
CA GLY A 189 -15.50 6.15 -21.05
C GLY A 189 -14.78 7.36 -21.64
N ASN A 190 -13.60 7.66 -21.10
CA ASN A 190 -12.80 8.83 -21.45
C ASN A 190 -12.25 8.66 -22.88
N ASP A 191 -13.09 8.91 -23.89
CA ASP A 191 -12.76 8.92 -25.32
C ASP A 191 -12.05 10.23 -25.67
N ALA A 192 -10.91 10.47 -25.01
CA ALA A 192 -10.06 11.60 -25.31
C ALA A 192 -9.30 11.30 -26.61
N VAL A 193 -9.83 11.80 -27.72
CA VAL A 193 -9.15 11.77 -29.02
C VAL A 193 -7.83 12.54 -28.90
N VAL A 194 -6.72 11.82 -28.87
CA VAL A 194 -5.39 12.40 -28.98
C VAL A 194 -5.11 12.60 -30.47
N GLU A 195 -5.11 13.86 -30.92
CA GLU A 195 -4.67 14.18 -32.28
C GLU A 195 -3.19 13.81 -32.42
N LEU A 196 -2.92 12.84 -33.29
CA LEU A 196 -1.57 12.43 -33.63
C LEU A 196 -0.95 13.49 -34.56
N PRO A 197 0.36 13.78 -34.44
CA PRO A 197 1.06 14.62 -35.40
C PRO A 197 0.83 14.10 -36.83
N SER A 198 0.59 14.99 -37.77
CA SER A 198 0.30 14.67 -39.17
C SER A 198 1.51 14.16 -39.98
N ASP A 199 2.70 14.11 -39.37
CA ASP A 199 3.89 13.49 -39.95
C ASP A 199 3.90 11.97 -39.67
N ASP A 200 3.97 11.15 -40.72
CA ASP A 200 3.87 9.67 -40.64
C ASP A 200 4.87 9.05 -39.64
N GLU A 201 6.08 9.58 -39.57
CA GLU A 201 7.15 9.15 -38.66
C GLU A 201 6.86 9.47 -37.18
N ASP A 202 6.28 10.64 -36.90
CA ASP A 202 5.98 11.09 -35.54
C ASP A 202 4.64 10.53 -35.05
N GLY A 203 3.67 10.34 -35.96
CA GLY A 203 2.43 9.61 -35.71
C GLY A 203 2.68 8.14 -35.36
N ALA A 204 3.57 7.45 -36.09
CA ALA A 204 3.94 6.07 -35.80
C ALA A 204 4.65 5.92 -34.44
N LYS A 205 5.54 6.84 -34.07
CA LYS A 205 6.21 6.86 -32.76
C LYS A 205 5.23 7.14 -31.62
N ALA A 206 4.28 8.06 -31.82
CA ALA A 206 3.24 8.35 -30.84
C ALA A 206 2.30 7.14 -30.64
N LEU A 207 1.87 6.47 -31.72
CA LEU A 207 1.10 5.22 -31.64
C LEU A 207 1.85 4.12 -30.90
N ALA A 208 3.14 3.92 -31.20
CA ALA A 208 3.96 2.93 -30.51
C ALA A 208 4.08 3.23 -29.01
N ALA A 209 4.26 4.50 -28.63
CA ALA A 209 4.31 4.91 -27.23
C ALA A 209 2.97 4.70 -26.50
N LEU A 210 1.84 4.95 -27.18
CA LEU A 210 0.51 4.65 -26.63
C LEU A 210 0.31 3.14 -26.44
N ASN A 211 0.70 2.32 -27.41
CA ASN A 211 0.60 0.86 -27.29
C ASN A 211 1.46 0.31 -26.14
N ILE A 212 2.68 0.80 -25.96
CA ILE A 212 3.55 0.45 -24.81
C ILE A 212 2.88 0.82 -23.49
N SER A 213 2.20 1.97 -23.43
CA SER A 213 1.45 2.40 -22.25
C SER A 213 0.28 1.46 -21.96
N ASP A 214 -0.44 1.02 -22.98
CA ASP A 214 -1.57 0.10 -22.82
C ASP A 214 -1.13 -1.32 -22.46
N GLU A 215 -0.03 -1.81 -23.03
CA GLU A 215 0.62 -3.06 -22.61
C GLU A 215 1.03 -2.99 -21.14
N ARG A 216 1.64 -1.88 -20.71
CA ARG A 216 2.01 -1.66 -19.30
C ARG A 216 0.79 -1.65 -18.38
N LYS A 217 -0.33 -1.03 -18.79
CA LYS A 217 -1.59 -1.06 -18.01
C LYS A 217 -2.16 -2.48 -17.93
N ALA A 218 -2.11 -3.25 -19.00
CA ALA A 218 -2.57 -4.64 -19.02
C ALA A 218 -1.72 -5.52 -18.10
N ASP A 219 -0.42 -5.32 -18.11
CA ASP A 219 0.54 -5.97 -17.22
C ASP A 219 0.30 -5.64 -15.74
N ILE A 220 0.14 -4.35 -15.41
CA ILE A 220 -0.23 -3.89 -14.06
C ILE A 220 -1.54 -4.54 -13.62
N THR A 221 -2.54 -4.57 -14.51
CA THR A 221 -3.84 -5.20 -14.24
C THR A 221 -3.69 -6.68 -13.91
N ARG A 222 -2.88 -7.42 -14.68
CA ARG A 222 -2.62 -8.85 -14.45
C ARG A 222 -1.94 -9.10 -13.10
N ILE A 223 -0.95 -8.29 -12.72
CA ILE A 223 -0.27 -8.42 -11.42
C ILE A 223 -1.20 -8.04 -10.27
N ARG A 224 -2.01 -6.99 -10.42
CA ARG A 224 -3.03 -6.59 -9.44
C ARG A 224 -4.04 -7.71 -9.19
N VAL A 225 -4.55 -8.34 -10.25
CA VAL A 225 -5.45 -9.50 -10.15
C VAL A 225 -4.82 -10.66 -9.38
N LYS A 226 -3.56 -10.99 -9.68
CA LYS A 226 -2.82 -12.04 -8.95
C LYS A 226 -2.67 -11.72 -7.47
N LEU A 227 -2.30 -10.48 -7.13
CA LEU A 227 -2.14 -10.03 -5.75
C LEU A 227 -3.46 -10.06 -4.98
N LEU A 228 -4.55 -9.55 -5.57
CA LEU A 228 -5.89 -9.59 -4.98
C LEU A 228 -6.34 -11.03 -4.70
N LEU A 229 -6.16 -11.93 -5.67
CA LEU A 229 -6.55 -13.32 -5.51
C LEU A 229 -5.73 -14.03 -4.41
N ARG A 230 -4.42 -13.77 -4.36
CA ARG A 230 -3.51 -14.33 -3.34
C ARG A 230 -3.87 -13.80 -1.95
N ARG A 231 -4.15 -12.50 -1.82
CA ARG A 231 -4.58 -11.87 -0.57
C ARG A 231 -5.93 -12.41 -0.08
N ALA A 232 -6.89 -12.54 -0.99
CA ALA A 232 -8.21 -13.09 -0.68
C ALA A 232 -8.11 -14.53 -0.16
N ARG A 233 -7.29 -15.37 -0.81
CA ARG A 233 -7.03 -16.76 -0.38
C ARG A 233 -6.33 -16.82 0.98
N ALA A 234 -5.33 -15.98 1.20
CA ALA A 234 -4.63 -15.92 2.49
C ALA A 234 -5.56 -15.52 3.62
N ARG A 235 -6.37 -14.47 3.43
CA ARG A 235 -7.34 -13.99 4.42
C ARG A 235 -8.44 -15.01 4.69
N SER A 236 -8.95 -15.72 3.68
CA SER A 236 -9.98 -16.75 3.87
C SER A 236 -9.47 -18.02 4.54
N SER A 237 -8.16 -18.26 4.53
CA SER A 237 -7.52 -19.46 5.10
C SER A 237 -6.84 -19.19 6.45
N MET A 238 -6.91 -17.96 6.94
CA MET A 238 -6.30 -17.58 8.21
C MET A 238 -7.00 -18.29 9.38
N PRO A 239 -6.25 -18.84 10.36
CA PRO A 239 -6.86 -19.45 11.53
C PRO A 239 -7.65 -18.41 12.34
N PRO A 240 -8.73 -18.84 13.03
CA PRO A 240 -9.50 -17.93 13.87
C PRO A 240 -8.61 -17.36 14.97
N SER A 241 -8.61 -16.03 15.08
CA SER A 241 -7.90 -15.28 16.11
C SER A 241 -8.93 -14.48 16.90
N SER A 242 -8.99 -14.70 18.22
CA SER A 242 -9.82 -13.84 19.08
C SER A 242 -9.11 -12.49 19.26
N ALA A 243 -9.87 -11.40 19.16
CA ALA A 243 -9.33 -10.05 19.40
C ALA A 243 -8.96 -9.80 20.88
N PHE A 244 -9.30 -10.75 21.76
CA PHE A 244 -9.09 -10.68 23.20
C PHE A 244 -8.32 -11.92 23.66
N SER A 245 -7.03 -11.98 23.34
CA SER A 245 -6.13 -12.91 24.02
C SER A 245 -5.99 -12.49 25.49
N ASP A 246 -6.02 -13.47 26.40
CA ASP A 246 -6.03 -13.26 27.84
C ASP A 246 -4.77 -12.49 28.30
N PRO A 247 -4.87 -11.35 29.02
CA PRO A 247 -3.70 -10.58 29.45
C PRO A 247 -2.79 -11.34 30.43
N LEU A 248 -3.21 -12.49 30.96
CA LEU A 248 -2.41 -13.35 31.83
C LEU A 248 -1.70 -14.52 31.12
N THR A 249 -1.94 -14.75 29.83
CA THR A 249 -1.24 -15.81 29.10
C THR A 249 0.12 -15.30 28.69
N LYS A 250 1.17 -15.70 29.42
CA LYS A 250 2.56 -15.38 29.08
C LYS A 250 2.82 -15.70 27.60
N PRO A 251 3.17 -14.71 26.75
CA PRO A 251 3.54 -15.00 25.38
C PRO A 251 4.93 -15.63 25.40
N SER A 252 5.02 -16.92 25.04
CA SER A 252 6.31 -17.54 24.66
C SER A 252 6.70 -17.21 23.21
N LEU A 253 5.99 -16.30 22.55
CA LEU A 253 6.19 -15.89 21.16
C LEU A 253 6.33 -14.37 21.07
N SER A 254 7.20 -13.94 20.17
CA SER A 254 7.77 -12.60 20.11
C SER A 254 6.73 -11.48 20.00
N THR A 255 6.99 -10.36 20.67
CA THR A 255 6.16 -9.14 20.68
C THR A 255 5.94 -8.50 19.29
N LYS A 256 6.61 -9.01 18.24
CA LYS A 256 6.42 -8.58 16.85
C LYS A 256 5.15 -9.17 16.21
N ASP A 257 4.63 -10.29 16.74
CA ASP A 257 3.48 -10.99 16.16
C ASP A 257 2.10 -10.41 16.54
N LEU A 258 2.08 -9.42 17.45
CA LEU A 258 0.86 -8.85 18.05
C LEU A 258 0.37 -7.56 17.36
N ALA A 259 1.17 -6.96 16.47
CA ALA A 259 0.90 -5.62 15.93
C ALA A 259 -0.09 -5.56 14.75
N GLY A 260 -0.74 -6.67 14.39
CA GLY A 260 -1.61 -6.72 13.19
C GLY A 260 -2.76 -7.71 13.23
N THR A 261 -3.11 -8.30 14.38
CA THR A 261 -4.19 -9.29 14.47
C THR A 261 -5.56 -8.60 14.46
N GLY A 262 -6.08 -8.33 13.26
CA GLY A 262 -7.51 -8.06 13.09
C GLY A 262 -8.34 -9.27 13.54
N SER A 263 -9.59 -9.05 13.96
CA SER A 263 -10.47 -10.17 14.34
C SER A 263 -10.74 -11.09 13.14
N THR A 264 -11.15 -12.32 13.41
CA THR A 264 -11.44 -13.35 12.40
C THR A 264 -12.49 -12.85 11.44
N TRP A 265 -13.57 -12.24 11.96
CA TRP A 265 -14.59 -11.64 11.11
C TRP A 265 -13.97 -10.56 10.22
N SER A 266 -13.22 -9.60 10.77
CA SER A 266 -12.62 -8.52 9.98
C SER A 266 -11.77 -9.06 8.82
N THR A 267 -11.00 -10.11 9.07
CA THR A 267 -10.16 -10.77 8.06
C THR A 267 -10.99 -11.44 6.96
N LEU A 268 -12.04 -12.19 7.33
CA LEU A 268 -12.94 -12.83 6.37
C LEU A 268 -13.73 -11.80 5.53
N SER A 269 -14.16 -10.70 6.15
CA SER A 269 -14.81 -9.58 5.46
C SER A 269 -13.88 -8.96 4.42
N ALA A 270 -12.62 -8.71 4.79
CA ALA A 270 -11.61 -8.20 3.87
C ALA A 270 -11.30 -9.19 2.73
N ALA A 271 -11.40 -10.51 2.96
CA ALA A 271 -11.31 -11.51 1.89
C ALA A 271 -12.50 -11.41 0.91
N LEU A 272 -13.72 -11.24 1.44
CA LEU A 272 -14.93 -11.09 0.62
C LEU A 272 -14.87 -9.82 -0.25
N GLU A 273 -14.34 -8.72 0.29
CA GLU A 273 -14.11 -7.49 -0.48
C GLU A 273 -13.17 -7.72 -1.67
N ASP A 274 -12.07 -8.46 -1.46
CA ASP A 274 -11.12 -8.79 -2.53
C ASP A 274 -11.76 -9.64 -3.63
N TYR A 275 -12.53 -10.68 -3.26
CA TYR A 275 -13.25 -11.52 -4.22
C TYR A 275 -14.34 -10.73 -4.96
N THR A 276 -15.04 -9.84 -4.27
CA THR A 276 -16.06 -8.99 -4.87
C THR A 276 -15.43 -8.03 -5.87
N LEU A 277 -14.28 -7.42 -5.53
CA LEU A 277 -13.56 -6.54 -6.43
C LEU A 277 -13.11 -7.25 -7.70
N LEU A 278 -12.62 -8.49 -7.59
CA LEU A 278 -12.22 -9.33 -8.72
C LEU A 278 -13.40 -9.68 -9.63
N HIS A 279 -14.58 -9.93 -9.07
CA HIS A 279 -15.79 -10.28 -9.82
C HIS A 279 -16.46 -9.05 -10.46
N SER A 280 -16.57 -7.95 -9.72
CA SER A 280 -17.31 -6.75 -10.14
C SER A 280 -16.55 -5.87 -11.13
N THR A 281 -15.23 -6.04 -11.29
CA THR A 281 -14.42 -5.25 -12.22
C THR A 281 -14.21 -6.03 -13.53
N PRO A 282 -14.79 -5.59 -14.68
CA PRO A 282 -14.72 -6.36 -15.92
C PRO A 282 -13.30 -6.66 -16.42
N SER A 283 -12.39 -5.69 -16.30
CA SER A 283 -10.98 -5.85 -16.68
C SER A 283 -10.23 -6.85 -15.80
N TYR A 284 -10.63 -7.02 -14.54
CA TYR A 284 -10.05 -8.01 -13.64
C TYR A 284 -10.61 -9.40 -13.92
N TRP A 285 -11.92 -9.49 -14.15
CA TRP A 285 -12.60 -10.73 -14.48
C TRP A 285 -12.10 -11.35 -15.78
N SER A 286 -11.88 -10.54 -16.83
CA SER A 286 -11.35 -10.99 -18.10
C SER A 286 -9.92 -11.55 -17.98
N CYS A 287 -9.09 -10.98 -17.11
CA CYS A 287 -7.71 -11.42 -16.86
C CYS A 287 -7.59 -12.70 -16.00
N LEU A 288 -8.64 -13.11 -15.29
CA LEU A 288 -8.60 -14.28 -14.43
C LEU A 288 -8.61 -15.60 -15.23
N PRO A 289 -7.74 -16.57 -14.88
CA PRO A 289 -7.83 -17.94 -15.40
C PRO A 289 -9.17 -18.60 -15.05
N THR A 290 -9.66 -19.50 -15.92
CA THR A 290 -10.95 -20.20 -15.72
C THR A 290 -11.02 -20.97 -14.40
N SER A 291 -9.90 -21.55 -13.95
CA SER A 291 -9.82 -22.22 -12.64
C SER A 291 -10.06 -21.25 -11.48
N ASP A 292 -9.47 -20.06 -11.56
CA ASP A 292 -9.54 -19.05 -10.52
C ASP A 292 -10.93 -18.39 -10.49
N ARG A 293 -11.57 -18.20 -11.66
CA ARG A 293 -12.98 -17.73 -11.73
C ARG A 293 -13.91 -18.62 -10.92
N LYS A 294 -13.76 -19.95 -11.01
CA LYS A 294 -14.54 -20.90 -10.20
C LYS A 294 -14.26 -20.71 -8.71
N THR A 295 -13.01 -20.54 -8.32
CA THR A 295 -12.64 -20.27 -6.91
C THR A 295 -13.30 -18.99 -6.40
N VAL A 296 -13.27 -17.91 -7.19
CA VAL A 296 -13.90 -16.62 -6.83
C VAL A 296 -15.40 -16.80 -6.63
N SER A 297 -16.10 -17.42 -7.59
CA SER A 297 -17.55 -17.66 -7.49
C SER A 297 -17.92 -18.51 -6.27
N GLN A 298 -17.15 -19.56 -5.97
CA GLN A 298 -17.37 -20.40 -4.77
C GLN A 298 -17.12 -19.64 -3.47
N ALA A 299 -16.09 -18.79 -3.44
CA ALA A 299 -15.79 -17.95 -2.28
C ALA A 299 -16.92 -16.94 -2.00
N LEU A 300 -17.48 -16.32 -3.04
CA LEU A 300 -18.60 -15.37 -2.91
C LEU A 300 -19.87 -15.99 -2.31
N VAL A 301 -20.08 -17.29 -2.51
CA VAL A 301 -21.22 -18.03 -1.92
C VAL A 301 -20.91 -18.48 -0.49
N SER A 302 -19.68 -18.95 -0.24
CA SER A 302 -19.33 -19.62 1.03
C SER A 302 -18.84 -18.68 2.14
N LEU A 303 -18.31 -17.50 1.80
CA LEU A 303 -17.78 -16.54 2.78
C LEU A 303 -18.85 -15.79 3.58
N PRO A 304 -19.95 -15.28 3.00
CA PRO A 304 -20.98 -14.55 3.75
C PRO A 304 -21.53 -15.29 4.99
N PRO A 305 -21.91 -16.58 4.94
CA PRO A 305 -22.36 -17.28 6.14
C PRO A 305 -21.24 -17.50 7.17
N LYS A 306 -19.98 -17.70 6.72
CA LYS A 306 -18.82 -17.80 7.63
C LYS A 306 -18.54 -16.48 8.34
N ILE A 307 -18.73 -15.37 7.64
CA ILE A 307 -18.58 -14.03 8.21
C ILE A 307 -19.63 -13.80 9.30
N GLU A 308 -20.90 -14.11 9.04
CA GLU A 308 -21.97 -13.90 10.02
C GLU A 308 -21.81 -14.80 11.27
N THR A 309 -21.38 -16.05 11.09
CA THR A 309 -21.09 -16.96 12.21
C THR A 309 -19.87 -16.50 13.03
N ALA A 310 -18.77 -16.09 12.39
CA ALA A 310 -17.60 -15.54 13.07
C ALA A 310 -17.94 -14.23 13.81
N LYS A 311 -18.76 -13.37 13.19
CA LYS A 311 -19.29 -12.15 13.77
C LYS A 311 -20.05 -12.41 15.07
N GLN A 312 -21.04 -13.29 15.03
CA GLN A 312 -21.88 -13.58 16.19
C GLN A 312 -21.06 -14.19 17.32
N ARG A 313 -20.09 -15.05 16.99
CA ARG A 313 -19.16 -15.64 17.95
C ARG A 313 -18.29 -14.57 18.62
N GLU A 314 -17.65 -13.70 17.85
CA GLU A 314 -16.77 -12.67 18.42
C GLU A 314 -17.55 -11.62 19.20
N VAL A 315 -18.72 -11.18 18.72
CA VAL A 315 -19.59 -10.24 19.45
C VAL A 315 -20.10 -10.84 20.76
N SER A 316 -20.48 -12.13 20.77
CA SER A 316 -20.91 -12.80 22.01
C SER A 316 -19.75 -13.00 22.99
N GLU A 317 -18.55 -13.33 22.52
CA GLU A 317 -17.34 -13.41 23.35
C GLU A 317 -16.99 -12.05 23.96
N MET A 318 -17.05 -10.97 23.17
CA MET A 318 -16.82 -9.60 23.64
C MET A 318 -17.86 -9.18 24.68
N MET A 319 -19.13 -9.51 24.46
CA MET A 319 -20.20 -9.23 25.40
C MET A 319 -20.02 -10.02 26.71
N GLY A 320 -19.63 -11.29 26.61
CA GLY A 320 -19.31 -12.12 27.78
C GLY A 320 -18.16 -11.54 28.60
N LYS A 321 -17.03 -11.19 27.96
CA LYS A 321 -15.88 -10.56 28.64
C LYS A 321 -16.22 -9.22 29.28
N LEU A 322 -17.04 -8.40 28.61
CA LEU A 322 -17.52 -7.14 29.17
C LEU A 322 -18.42 -7.37 30.40
N LYS A 323 -19.27 -8.39 30.33
CA LYS A 323 -20.14 -8.81 31.42
C LYS A 323 -19.32 -9.31 32.62
N ASP A 324 -18.28 -10.11 32.39
CA ASP A 324 -17.39 -10.62 33.42
C ASP A 324 -16.58 -9.51 34.10
N LEU A 325 -16.11 -8.53 33.32
CA LEU A 325 -15.44 -7.34 33.85
C LEU A 325 -16.41 -6.48 34.69
N GLY A 326 -17.64 -6.28 34.20
CA GLY A 326 -18.70 -5.62 34.96
C GLY A 326 -19.02 -6.35 36.26
N ASN A 327 -19.14 -7.68 36.21
CA ASN A 327 -19.35 -8.53 37.38
C ASN A 327 -18.20 -8.44 38.38
N THR A 328 -16.95 -8.35 37.91
CA THR A 328 -15.79 -8.19 38.79
C THR A 328 -15.84 -6.88 39.57
N VAL A 329 -16.29 -5.79 38.94
CA VAL A 329 -16.48 -4.48 39.59
C VAL A 329 -17.70 -4.48 40.53
N LEU A 330 -18.76 -5.21 40.18
CA LEU A 330 -20.01 -5.25 40.93
C LEU A 330 -20.03 -6.27 42.09
N LYS A 331 -19.16 -7.29 42.04
CA LYS A 331 -19.06 -8.35 43.05
C LYS A 331 -18.81 -7.85 44.48
N PRO A 332 -17.95 -6.84 44.74
CA PRO A 332 -17.78 -6.24 46.08
C PRO A 332 -19.06 -5.62 46.64
N PHE A 333 -20.01 -5.27 45.78
CA PHE A 333 -21.30 -4.68 46.15
C PHE A 333 -22.44 -5.72 46.23
N GLY A 334 -22.14 -7.00 46.03
CA GLY A 334 -23.15 -8.06 45.98
C GLY A 334 -24.08 -7.97 44.76
N LEU A 335 -23.64 -7.26 43.71
CA LEU A 335 -24.40 -7.04 42.47
C LEU A 335 -23.81 -7.85 41.32
N SER A 336 -24.65 -8.18 40.33
CA SER A 336 -24.25 -8.78 39.05
C SER A 336 -24.91 -8.04 37.91
N THR A 337 -24.24 -7.97 36.76
CA THR A 337 -24.80 -7.50 35.48
C THR A 337 -26.07 -8.25 35.07
N ASP A 338 -26.28 -9.48 35.56
CA ASP A 338 -27.51 -10.26 35.36
C ASP A 338 -28.73 -9.73 36.12
N MET A 339 -28.51 -8.97 37.19
CA MET A 339 -29.60 -8.39 37.99
C MET A 339 -30.27 -7.20 37.29
N PHE A 340 -29.65 -6.68 36.22
CA PHE A 340 -30.14 -5.53 35.46
C PHE A 340 -30.77 -6.01 34.15
N LYS A 341 -32.12 -6.05 34.11
CA LYS A 341 -32.89 -6.40 32.91
C LYS A 341 -33.22 -5.14 32.13
N VAL A 342 -32.66 -5.00 30.93
CA VAL A 342 -33.00 -3.91 30.00
C VAL A 342 -34.24 -4.31 29.19
N GLN A 343 -35.29 -3.49 29.21
CA GLN A 343 -36.47 -3.63 28.36
C GLN A 343 -36.55 -2.44 27.39
N GLN A 344 -36.76 -2.70 26.10
CA GLN A 344 -36.95 -1.67 25.09
C GLN A 344 -38.45 -1.37 24.95
N GLY A 345 -38.86 -0.15 25.30
CA GLY A 345 -40.24 0.31 25.17
C GLY A 345 -40.60 0.71 23.72
N GLU A 346 -41.90 0.72 23.41
CA GLU A 346 -42.47 0.92 22.07
C GLU A 346 -42.10 2.28 21.42
N GLY A 347 -41.63 3.26 22.21
CA GLY A 347 -41.13 4.56 21.76
C GLY A 347 -39.60 4.68 21.64
N GLY A 348 -38.86 3.56 21.66
CA GLY A 348 -37.40 3.55 21.58
C GLY A 348 -36.68 3.92 22.89
N GLY A 349 -37.41 4.13 23.98
CA GLY A 349 -36.85 4.33 25.32
C GLY A 349 -36.38 3.01 25.95
N TYR A 350 -35.25 3.03 26.65
CA TYR A 350 -34.75 1.89 27.42
C TYR A 350 -35.17 2.02 28.89
N SER A 351 -35.84 1.02 29.44
CA SER A 351 -36.15 0.91 30.87
C SER A 351 -35.25 -0.16 31.51
N LEU A 352 -34.53 0.20 32.57
CA LEU A 352 -33.79 -0.78 33.38
C LEU A 352 -34.67 -1.24 34.55
N SER A 353 -34.93 -2.53 34.61
CA SER A 353 -35.54 -3.19 35.77
C SER A 353 -34.47 -3.91 36.57
N PHE A 354 -34.46 -3.70 37.89
CA PHE A 354 -33.54 -4.38 38.79
C PHE A 354 -34.23 -5.56 39.47
N ASP A 355 -33.71 -6.76 39.23
CA ASP A 355 -34.19 -7.99 39.86
C ASP A 355 -33.29 -8.33 41.06
N GLN A 356 -33.75 -7.91 42.23
CA GLN A 356 -33.05 -8.10 43.49
C GLN A 356 -33.22 -9.58 43.87
N GLY A 357 -32.31 -10.44 43.39
CA GLY A 357 -32.35 -11.88 43.62
C GLY A 357 -32.68 -12.19 45.09
N LYS A 358 -33.85 -12.79 45.33
CA LYS A 358 -34.38 -13.08 46.67
C LYS A 358 -33.30 -13.74 47.53
N LYS A 359 -32.81 -13.01 48.53
CA LYS A 359 -32.21 -13.63 49.71
C LYS A 359 -33.37 -14.23 50.52
N GLY A 360 -33.49 -15.56 50.45
CA GLY A 360 -34.21 -16.33 51.46
C GLY A 360 -33.41 -16.35 52.75
#